data_AF-A0A6A9SX31-F1
#
_entry.id   AF-A0A6A9SX31-F1
#
_cell.length_a   1.000
_cell.length_b   1.000
_cell.length_c   1.000
_cell.angle_alpha   90.00
_cell.angle_beta   90.00
_cell.angle_gamma   90.00
#
_symmetry.space_group_name_H-M   'P 1'
#
loop_
_entity.id
_entity.type
_entity.pdbx_description
1 polymer ?
#
loop_
_entity_poly.entity_id
_entity_poly.type
_entity_poly.pdbx_seq_one_letter_code
_entity_poly.pdbx_strand_id
1 'polypeptide(L)'
;MSLTARSTGDEVSFAGVSLVDPSGNVIAETQTDGSGTATFTVPENATDGTYTIETRPAGFQPASAELDVAGVTGGDGNPTLPGASGPAQDTDGDGQLEDVNGDGAVDLFDALDFYNSADSDAVQDNAAAFDFDASGDINGLFDALALWNEISA
;
A
#
# COMPACT_ATOMS: atom_id res chain seq x y z
N MET A 1 -2.20 -11.73 -14.70
CA MET A 1 -1.98 -11.47 -16.16
C MET A 1 -2.09 -12.79 -16.91
N SER A 2 -2.66 -12.83 -18.11
CA SER A 2 -2.66 -14.03 -18.98
C SER A 2 -1.72 -13.82 -20.17
N LEU A 3 -0.90 -14.81 -20.48
CA LEU A 3 0.09 -14.79 -21.56
C LEU A 3 -0.33 -15.71 -22.70
N THR A 4 -0.15 -15.21 -23.92
CA THR A 4 -0.35 -15.98 -25.15
C THR A 4 0.89 -15.95 -26.04
N ALA A 5 1.03 -16.98 -26.88
CA ALA A 5 2.09 -17.05 -27.89
C ALA A 5 1.83 -15.98 -28.96
N ARG A 6 2.81 -15.12 -29.23
CA ARG A 6 2.65 -14.02 -30.20
C ARG A 6 2.32 -14.48 -31.62
N SER A 7 2.77 -15.67 -31.99
CA SER A 7 2.58 -16.24 -33.33
C SER A 7 1.20 -16.85 -33.54
N THR A 8 0.59 -17.40 -32.49
CA THR A 8 -0.62 -18.25 -32.62
C THR A 8 -1.79 -17.79 -31.76
N GLY A 9 -1.54 -17.01 -30.70
CA GLY A 9 -2.55 -16.60 -29.74
C GLY A 9 -2.89 -17.68 -28.69
N ASP A 10 -2.20 -18.83 -28.72
CA ASP A 10 -2.45 -19.92 -27.77
C ASP A 10 -1.94 -19.57 -26.37
N GLU A 11 -2.61 -20.07 -25.34
CA GLU A 11 -2.18 -19.96 -23.94
C GLU A 11 -0.82 -20.63 -23.73
N VAL A 12 0.06 -19.99 -22.95
CA VAL A 12 1.42 -20.48 -22.74
C VAL A 12 1.65 -20.80 -21.27
N SER A 13 1.86 -22.08 -20.96
CA SER A 13 2.26 -22.54 -19.63
C SER A 13 3.78 -22.53 -19.45
N PHE A 14 4.23 -22.42 -18.20
CA PHE A 14 5.64 -22.42 -17.80
C PHE A 14 6.50 -21.29 -18.41
N ALA A 15 5.87 -20.21 -18.90
CA ALA A 15 6.58 -19.00 -19.28
C ALA A 15 7.04 -18.26 -18.02
N GLY A 16 8.29 -17.81 -17.99
CA GLY A 16 8.83 -17.02 -16.89
C GLY A 16 8.21 -15.63 -16.89
N VAL A 17 7.85 -15.14 -15.72
CA VAL A 17 7.34 -13.77 -15.53
C VAL A 17 8.04 -13.17 -14.33
N SER A 18 8.53 -11.94 -14.48
CA SER A 18 9.23 -11.20 -13.44
C SER A 18 8.42 -9.96 -13.06
N LEU A 19 8.35 -9.65 -11.77
CA LEU A 19 7.83 -8.39 -11.24
C LEU A 19 9.01 -7.49 -10.90
N VAL A 20 9.01 -6.29 -11.46
CA VAL A 20 10.07 -5.29 -11.32
C VAL A 20 9.51 -4.08 -10.57
N ASP A 21 10.24 -3.63 -9.54
CA ASP A 21 9.90 -2.45 -8.73
C ASP A 21 10.15 -1.12 -9.49
N PRO A 22 9.68 0.02 -8.97
CA PRO A 22 9.91 1.34 -9.58
C PRO A 22 11.39 1.74 -9.66
N SER A 23 12.25 1.13 -8.86
CA SER A 23 13.71 1.32 -8.88
C SER A 23 14.39 0.47 -9.98
N GLY A 24 13.64 -0.40 -10.66
CA GLY A 24 14.13 -1.28 -11.72
C GLY A 24 14.67 -2.63 -11.23
N ASN A 25 14.44 -3.00 -9.97
CA ASN A 25 14.89 -4.28 -9.43
C ASN A 25 13.83 -5.37 -9.59
N VAL A 26 14.24 -6.59 -9.93
CA VAL A 26 13.35 -7.75 -9.90
C VAL A 26 13.08 -8.14 -8.44
N ILE A 27 11.82 -8.05 -8.02
CA ILE A 27 11.40 -8.35 -6.64
C ILE A 27 10.67 -9.69 -6.52
N ALA A 28 10.12 -10.22 -7.62
CA ALA A 28 9.51 -11.54 -7.63
C ALA A 28 9.58 -12.18 -9.02
N GLU A 29 9.58 -13.51 -9.06
CA GLU A 29 9.51 -14.29 -10.29
C GLU A 29 8.47 -15.41 -10.12
N THR A 30 7.72 -15.68 -11.19
CA THR A 30 6.74 -16.76 -11.24
C THR A 30 6.72 -17.39 -12.63
N GLN A 31 5.94 -18.45 -12.78
CA GLN A 31 5.66 -19.05 -14.07
C GLN A 31 4.16 -19.07 -14.34
N THR A 32 3.79 -18.99 -15.60
CA THR A 32 2.40 -19.17 -16.00
C THR A 32 1.91 -20.59 -15.77
N ASP A 33 0.65 -20.71 -15.36
CA ASP A 33 -0.02 -21.99 -15.17
C ASP A 33 -0.50 -22.61 -16.51
N GLY A 34 -1.23 -23.73 -16.42
CA GLY A 34 -1.80 -24.44 -17.57
C GLY A 34 -2.79 -23.64 -18.42
N SER A 35 -3.27 -22.49 -17.93
CA SER A 35 -4.14 -21.54 -18.63
C SER A 35 -3.40 -20.29 -19.13
N GLY A 36 -2.07 -20.27 -19.01
CA GLY A 36 -1.25 -19.11 -19.33
C GLY A 36 -1.32 -17.98 -18.32
N THR A 37 -1.88 -18.21 -17.14
CA THR A 37 -2.04 -17.17 -16.11
C THR A 37 -0.83 -17.10 -15.19
N ALA A 38 -0.29 -15.89 -15.01
CA ALA A 38 0.69 -15.57 -13.98
C ALA A 38 0.05 -14.69 -12.89
N THR A 39 0.29 -15.06 -11.64
CA THR A 39 -0.20 -14.38 -10.45
C THR A 39 0.98 -13.90 -9.62
N PHE A 40 0.93 -12.62 -9.23
CA PHE A 40 1.84 -12.01 -8.27
C PHE A 40 1.05 -11.53 -7.06
N THR A 41 1.66 -11.67 -5.90
CA THR A 41 1.24 -10.97 -4.68
C THR A 41 2.18 -9.79 -4.51
N VAL A 42 1.64 -8.59 -4.45
CA VAL A 42 2.40 -7.39 -4.12
C VAL A 42 2.76 -7.47 -2.63
N PRO A 43 4.04 -7.29 -2.24
CA PRO A 43 4.44 -7.25 -0.83
C PRO A 43 3.69 -6.15 -0.07
N GLU A 44 3.37 -6.37 1.21
CA GLU A 44 2.69 -5.37 2.05
C GLU A 44 3.49 -4.07 2.15
N ASN A 45 4.82 -4.16 2.13
CA ASN A 45 5.76 -3.04 2.15
C ASN A 45 6.15 -2.53 0.74
N ALA A 46 5.33 -2.77 -0.27
CA ALA A 46 5.60 -2.28 -1.62
C ALA A 46 5.48 -0.75 -1.66
N THR A 47 6.57 -0.08 -2.04
CA THR A 47 6.59 1.37 -2.19
C THR A 47 5.72 1.82 -3.35
N ASP A 48 5.13 3.00 -3.23
CA ASP A 48 4.41 3.68 -4.31
C ASP A 48 5.25 3.77 -5.59
N GLY A 49 4.61 3.45 -6.72
CA GLY A 49 5.14 3.66 -8.05
C GLY A 49 4.64 2.64 -9.06
N THR A 50 5.15 2.78 -10.28
CA THR A 50 4.80 1.89 -11.38
C THR A 50 5.68 0.65 -11.34
N TYR A 51 5.08 -0.50 -11.09
CA TYR A 51 5.73 -1.80 -11.20
C TYR A 51 5.58 -2.32 -12.62
N THR A 52 6.61 -2.97 -13.11
CA THR A 52 6.60 -3.57 -14.45
C THR A 52 6.59 -5.08 -14.35
N ILE A 53 5.60 -5.72 -14.97
CA ILE A 53 5.53 -7.16 -15.14
C ILE A 53 6.16 -7.49 -16.49
N GLU A 54 7.27 -8.22 -16.49
CA GLU A 54 7.98 -8.60 -17.71
C GLU A 54 7.84 -10.10 -17.99
N THR A 55 7.61 -10.45 -19.26
CA THR A 55 7.54 -11.85 -19.70
C THR A 55 8.87 -12.30 -20.30
N ARG A 56 9.32 -13.50 -19.93
CA ARG A 56 10.61 -14.07 -20.35
C ARG A 56 10.48 -15.57 -20.67
N PRO A 57 11.12 -16.06 -21.75
CA PRO A 57 11.86 -15.31 -22.77
C PRO A 57 10.95 -14.50 -23.71
N ALA A 58 11.54 -13.59 -24.49
CA ALA A 58 10.82 -12.81 -25.49
C ALA A 58 10.13 -13.73 -26.53
N GLY A 59 8.87 -13.43 -26.84
CA GLY A 59 8.06 -14.25 -27.77
C GLY A 59 6.59 -14.34 -27.38
N PHE A 60 6.26 -13.95 -26.15
CA PHE A 60 4.91 -13.93 -25.61
C PHE A 60 4.30 -12.52 -25.67
N GLN A 61 2.99 -12.46 -25.45
CA GLN A 61 2.18 -11.23 -25.35
C GLN A 61 1.29 -11.32 -24.10
N PRO A 62 1.16 -10.23 -23.32
CA PRO A 62 1.92 -8.98 -23.42
C PRO A 62 3.42 -9.20 -23.15
N ALA A 63 4.31 -8.41 -23.79
CA ALA A 63 5.74 -8.50 -23.51
C ALA A 63 6.08 -7.93 -22.13
N SER A 64 5.43 -6.82 -21.80
CA SER A 64 5.36 -6.23 -20.47
C SER A 64 3.95 -5.70 -20.19
N ALA A 65 3.61 -5.56 -18.92
CA ALA A 65 2.43 -4.85 -18.46
C ALA A 65 2.84 -3.95 -17.28
N GLU A 66 2.30 -2.75 -17.22
CA GLU A 66 2.49 -1.84 -16.09
C GLU A 66 1.37 -2.07 -15.08
N LEU A 67 1.75 -2.07 -13.81
CA LEU A 67 0.86 -2.07 -12.67
C LEU A 67 1.24 -0.87 -11.82
N ASP A 68 0.40 0.15 -11.81
CA ASP A 68 0.55 1.22 -10.83
C ASP A 68 0.16 0.65 -9.47
N VAL A 69 1.18 0.44 -8.64
CA VAL A 69 1.01 0.14 -7.23
C VAL A 69 1.18 1.49 -6.57
N ALA A 70 0.08 2.18 -6.34
CA ALA A 70 0.07 2.98 -5.12
C ALA A 70 0.27 1.95 -4.00
N GLY A 71 1.25 2.14 -3.13
CA GLY A 71 1.07 1.65 -1.77
C GLY A 71 -0.30 2.13 -1.32
N VAL A 72 -0.89 1.48 -0.34
CA VAL A 72 -2.14 2.01 0.21
C VAL A 72 -1.80 3.28 1.02
N THR A 73 -1.21 4.30 0.39
CA THR A 73 -1.43 5.69 0.75
C THR A 73 -2.92 5.90 0.52
N GLY A 74 -3.72 5.65 1.54
CA GLY A 74 -5.18 5.52 1.46
C GLY A 74 -5.93 6.82 1.13
N GLY A 75 -5.52 7.57 0.11
CA GLY A 75 -6.15 8.82 -0.31
C GLY A 75 -7.58 8.69 -0.85
N ASP A 76 -8.04 7.48 -1.19
CA ASP A 76 -9.35 7.30 -1.84
C ASP A 76 -10.47 6.92 -0.84
N GLY A 77 -10.11 6.63 0.42
CA GLY A 77 -11.04 6.13 1.44
C GLY A 77 -10.67 6.43 2.89
N ASN A 78 -9.48 6.96 3.18
CA ASN A 78 -9.09 7.27 4.55
C ASN A 78 -9.91 8.44 5.12
N PRO A 79 -10.19 8.41 6.43
CA PRO A 79 -10.94 9.47 7.07
C PRO A 79 -10.20 10.80 7.02
N THR A 80 -10.95 11.88 6.84
CA THR A 80 -10.48 13.26 7.06
C THR A 80 -10.97 13.70 8.43
N LEU A 81 -10.05 14.05 9.32
CA LEU A 81 -10.38 14.46 10.68
C LEU A 81 -10.88 15.92 10.73
N PRO A 82 -11.67 16.32 11.74
CA PRO A 82 -12.14 17.70 11.87
C PRO A 82 -10.99 18.70 11.95
N GLY A 83 -10.84 19.55 10.92
CA GLY A 83 -9.80 20.58 10.87
C GLY A 83 -8.51 20.15 10.16
N ALA A 84 -8.43 18.92 9.67
CA ALA A 84 -7.31 18.40 8.89
C ALA A 84 -7.16 19.11 7.53
N SER A 85 -5.94 19.10 6.99
CA SER A 85 -5.58 19.60 5.66
C SER A 85 -5.98 18.62 4.55
N GLY A 86 -6.04 17.33 4.86
CA GLY A 86 -6.40 16.25 3.95
C GLY A 86 -6.83 14.96 4.66
N PRO A 87 -7.08 13.87 3.92
CA PRO A 87 -7.27 12.54 4.49
C PRO A 87 -6.01 12.08 5.23
N ALA A 88 -6.19 11.32 6.31
CA ALA A 88 -5.06 10.75 7.03
C ALA A 88 -4.30 9.73 6.17
N GLN A 89 -2.99 9.58 6.35
CA GLN A 89 -2.14 8.72 5.53
C GLN A 89 -1.25 7.79 6.36
N ASP A 90 -1.12 6.56 5.87
CA ASP A 90 -0.13 5.58 6.30
C ASP A 90 1.18 5.92 5.58
N THR A 91 2.24 6.22 6.34
CA THR A 91 3.50 6.68 5.76
C THR A 91 4.61 5.64 5.74
N ASP A 92 4.47 4.56 6.50
CA ASP A 92 5.49 3.52 6.62
C ASP A 92 4.99 2.12 6.20
N GLY A 93 3.70 1.98 5.91
CA GLY A 93 3.03 0.82 5.34
C GLY A 93 2.66 -0.24 6.36
N ASP A 94 2.57 0.10 7.66
CA ASP A 94 2.21 -0.85 8.71
C ASP A 94 0.69 -0.99 8.93
N GLY A 95 -0.11 -0.17 8.24
CA GLY A 95 -1.57 -0.15 8.30
C GLY A 95 -2.15 0.87 9.28
N GLN A 96 -1.33 1.64 9.98
CA GLN A 96 -1.72 2.77 10.82
C GLN A 96 -1.63 4.09 10.02
N LEU A 97 -2.28 5.16 10.50
CA LEU A 97 -2.36 6.45 9.80
C LEU A 97 -1.65 7.55 10.58
N GLU A 98 -0.32 7.64 10.48
CA GLU A 98 0.53 8.54 11.28
C GLU A 98 0.42 10.01 10.84
N ASP A 99 0.21 10.27 9.54
CA ASP A 99 -0.09 11.62 9.02
C ASP A 99 -1.58 11.86 9.23
N VAL A 100 -1.94 12.14 10.47
CA VAL A 100 -3.32 12.27 10.96
C VAL A 100 -4.02 13.47 10.31
N ASN A 101 -3.30 14.57 10.12
CA ASN A 101 -3.87 15.80 9.59
C ASN A 101 -3.80 15.89 8.06
N GLY A 102 -3.17 14.92 7.39
CA GLY A 102 -3.10 14.82 5.94
C GLY A 102 -2.32 15.96 5.29
N ASP A 103 -1.35 16.55 5.98
CA ASP A 103 -0.50 17.63 5.45
C ASP A 103 0.78 17.11 4.77
N GLY A 104 1.01 15.80 4.85
CA GLY A 104 2.14 15.11 4.24
C GLY A 104 3.42 15.16 5.08
N ALA A 105 3.36 15.67 6.30
CA ALA A 105 4.37 15.50 7.33
C ALA A 105 3.85 14.59 8.44
N VAL A 106 4.76 13.86 9.08
CA VAL A 106 4.46 13.05 10.27
C VAL A 106 5.24 13.66 11.42
N ASP A 107 4.56 14.42 12.27
CA ASP A 107 5.18 15.19 13.34
C ASP A 107 4.30 15.32 14.62
N LEU A 108 4.68 16.24 15.51
CA LEU A 108 3.97 16.44 16.78
C LEU A 108 2.52 16.92 16.57
N PHE A 109 2.23 17.61 15.47
CA PHE A 109 0.90 18.14 15.19
C PHE A 109 -0.08 17.00 14.90
N ASP A 110 0.35 15.89 14.32
CA ASP A 110 -0.49 14.70 14.12
C ASP A 110 -0.96 14.08 15.43
N ALA A 111 -0.04 13.89 16.38
CA ALA A 111 -0.38 13.41 17.71
C ALA A 111 -1.33 14.36 18.46
N LEU A 112 -1.18 15.67 18.27
CA LEU A 112 -2.06 16.67 18.86
C LEU A 112 -3.45 16.68 18.20
N ASP A 113 -3.50 16.59 16.88
CA ASP A 113 -4.75 16.57 16.12
C ASP A 113 -5.54 15.28 16.39
N PHE A 114 -4.85 14.15 16.49
CA PHE A 114 -5.44 12.89 16.95
C PHE A 114 -6.01 13.04 18.36
N TYR A 115 -5.24 13.54 19.33
CA TYR A 115 -5.73 13.73 20.70
C TYR A 115 -7.01 14.59 20.76
N ASN A 116 -7.10 15.62 19.92
CA ASN A 116 -8.26 16.52 19.87
C ASN A 116 -9.48 15.92 19.15
N SER A 117 -9.28 14.90 18.33
CA SER A 117 -10.32 14.32 17.46
C SER A 117 -10.55 12.83 17.66
N ALA A 118 -9.92 12.22 18.67
CA ALA A 118 -10.02 10.79 18.97
C ALA A 118 -11.47 10.30 19.15
N ASP A 119 -12.35 11.15 19.71
CA ASP A 119 -13.78 10.84 19.90
C ASP A 119 -14.64 11.07 18.64
N SER A 120 -14.05 11.48 17.52
CA SER A 120 -14.79 11.74 16.28
C SER A 120 -15.18 10.45 15.56
N ASP A 121 -16.32 10.48 14.85
CA ASP A 121 -16.78 9.35 14.03
C ASP A 121 -15.70 8.89 13.04
N ALA A 122 -14.91 9.84 12.52
CA ALA A 122 -13.80 9.58 11.60
C ALA A 122 -12.74 8.63 12.21
N VAL A 123 -12.43 8.79 13.49
CA VAL A 123 -11.50 7.92 14.22
C VAL A 123 -12.21 6.65 14.69
N GLN A 124 -13.39 6.78 15.29
CA GLN A 124 -14.11 5.65 15.90
C GLN A 124 -14.55 4.59 14.88
N ASP A 125 -14.97 5.00 13.67
CA ASP A 125 -15.34 4.08 12.59
C ASP A 125 -14.12 3.42 11.92
N ASN A 126 -12.92 3.97 12.14
CA ASN A 126 -11.65 3.50 11.58
C ASN A 126 -10.64 3.13 12.68
N ALA A 127 -11.14 2.64 13.81
CA ALA A 127 -10.35 2.38 15.01
C ALA A 127 -9.07 1.58 14.75
N ALA A 128 -9.12 0.54 13.93
CA ALA A 128 -7.95 -0.29 13.64
C ALA A 128 -6.76 0.48 13.01
N ALA A 129 -7.04 1.60 12.35
CA ALA A 129 -6.04 2.44 11.70
C ALA A 129 -5.43 3.52 12.62
N PHE A 130 -5.97 3.67 13.84
CA PHE A 130 -5.56 4.69 14.81
C PHE A 130 -5.25 4.12 16.21
N ASP A 131 -5.22 2.79 16.37
CA ASP A 131 -4.90 2.06 17.60
C ASP A 131 -3.37 1.94 17.74
N PHE A 132 -2.71 3.09 17.88
CA PHE A 132 -1.24 3.21 17.90
C PHE A 132 -0.57 2.44 19.04
N ASP A 133 -1.28 2.21 20.14
CA ASP A 133 -0.76 1.42 21.25
C ASP A 133 -1.11 -0.08 21.17
N ALA A 134 -1.84 -0.48 20.11
CA ALA A 134 -2.36 -1.82 19.86
C ALA A 134 -3.10 -2.41 21.07
N SER A 135 -3.74 -1.56 21.87
CA SER A 135 -4.51 -1.98 23.05
C SER A 135 -5.87 -2.59 22.67
N GLY A 136 -6.37 -2.28 21.47
CA GLY A 136 -7.71 -2.61 21.02
C GLY A 136 -8.79 -1.65 21.54
N ASP A 137 -8.39 -0.61 22.28
CA ASP A 137 -9.27 0.41 22.85
C ASP A 137 -8.82 1.80 22.38
N ILE A 138 -9.53 2.39 21.42
CA ILE A 138 -9.24 3.76 20.96
C ILE A 138 -9.48 4.77 22.07
N ASN A 139 -8.40 5.40 22.51
CA ASN A 139 -8.42 6.42 23.54
C ASN A 139 -7.44 7.55 23.20
N GLY A 140 -7.90 8.80 23.31
CA GLY A 140 -7.13 9.93 22.84
C GLY A 140 -5.74 10.09 23.47
N LEU A 141 -5.54 9.66 24.73
CA LEU A 141 -4.27 9.92 25.43
C LEU A 141 -3.19 8.87 25.16
N PHE A 142 -3.48 7.58 25.28
CA PHE A 142 -2.44 6.56 25.14
C PHE A 142 -2.07 6.33 23.68
N ASP A 143 -3.04 6.34 22.77
CA ASP A 143 -2.78 6.28 21.33
C ASP A 143 -1.99 7.50 20.83
N ALA A 144 -2.34 8.73 21.26
CA ALA A 144 -1.54 9.91 20.92
C ALA A 144 -0.09 9.84 21.45
N LEU A 145 0.10 9.26 22.64
CA LEU A 145 1.43 9.08 23.22
C LEU A 145 2.21 7.99 22.50
N ALA A 146 1.55 6.92 22.03
CA ALA A 146 2.17 5.88 21.23
C ALA A 146 2.63 6.45 19.89
N LEU A 147 1.75 7.16 19.18
CA LEU A 147 2.08 7.88 17.95
C LEU A 147 3.29 8.82 18.15
N TRP A 148 3.27 9.63 19.20
CA TRP A 148 4.41 10.50 19.50
C TRP A 148 5.72 9.73 19.73
N ASN A 149 5.68 8.61 20.46
CA ASN A 149 6.88 7.81 20.74
C ASN A 149 7.45 7.20 19.46
N GLU A 150 6.59 6.82 18.52
CA GLU A 150 6.97 6.28 17.23
C GLU A 150 7.65 7.34 16.36
N ILE A 151 7.03 8.50 16.20
CA ILE A 151 7.53 9.60 15.35
C ILE A 151 8.83 10.21 15.93
N SER A 152 9.03 10.16 17.24
CA SER A 152 10.19 10.75 17.91
C SER A 152 11.41 9.81 18.07
N ALA A 153 11.30 8.56 17.62
CA ALA A 153 12.35 7.54 17.70
C ALA A 153 13.45 7.70 16.62
#